data_AF-A0A952DPS2-F1
#
_entry.id   AF-A0A952DPS2-F1
#
_cell.length_a   1.000
_cell.length_b   1.000
_cell.length_c   1.000
_cell.angle_alpha   90.00
_cell.angle_beta   90.00
_cell.angle_gamma   90.00
#
_symmetry.space_group_name_H-M   'P 1'
#
loop_
_entity.id
_entity.type
_entity.pdbx_description
1 polymer ?
#
loop_
_entity_poly.entity_id
_entity_poly.type
_entity_poly.pdbx_seq_one_letter_code
_entity_poly.pdbx_strand_id
1 'polypeptide(L)'
;MSGLRLCGLCLSRVPAACVAAILAVALASAPVLTPATAQDVRGLENCMVEKQVERRTGCLQANIEYLQQALQKNVRETQRRLDAASAEITALRAEAAGLAKTIGELRRTLDGIAARAPPAEAKK
;
A
#
# COMPACT_ATOMS: atom_id res chain seq x y z
N MET A 1 13.62 32.69 -9.03
CA MET A 1 14.52 31.82 -8.22
C MET A 1 14.39 32.16 -6.73
N SER A 2 13.24 31.87 -6.10
CA SER A 2 12.95 32.36 -4.74
C SER A 2 12.34 31.29 -3.80
N GLY A 3 12.58 30.00 -4.05
CA GLY A 3 11.89 28.91 -3.35
C GLY A 3 12.65 28.20 -2.22
N LEU A 4 13.95 28.45 -2.02
CA LEU A 4 14.80 27.57 -1.17
C LEU A 4 15.13 28.09 0.24
N ARG A 5 14.52 29.20 0.71
CA ARG A 5 14.85 29.78 2.03
C ARG A 5 13.88 29.45 3.18
N LEU A 6 12.82 28.68 2.94
CA LEU A 6 11.86 28.32 4.00
C LEU A 6 12.17 27.01 4.76
N CYS A 7 13.19 26.24 4.38
CA CYS A 7 13.47 24.92 4.96
C CYS A 7 14.60 24.89 6.01
N GLY A 8 14.94 26.03 6.61
CA GLY A 8 16.00 26.09 7.64
C GLY A 8 15.48 25.94 9.07
N LEU A 9 14.37 26.60 9.42
CA LEU A 9 13.87 26.67 10.80
C LEU A 9 12.88 25.55 11.17
N CYS A 10 12.31 24.85 10.19
CA CYS A 10 11.39 23.74 10.47
C CYS A 10 12.14 22.47 10.90
N LEU A 11 13.33 22.20 10.35
CA LEU A 11 14.11 21.00 10.67
C LEU A 11 14.64 20.99 12.11
N SER A 12 14.89 22.17 12.71
CA SER A 12 15.44 22.29 14.07
C SER A 12 14.42 22.05 15.20
N ARG A 13 13.14 21.90 14.87
CA ARG A 13 12.05 21.68 15.84
C ARG A 13 11.33 20.34 15.66
N VAL A 14 11.71 19.55 14.67
CA VAL A 14 11.14 18.21 14.51
C VAL A 14 11.72 17.32 15.60
N PRO A 15 10.91 16.75 16.51
CA PRO A 15 11.43 15.82 17.51
C PRO A 15 12.07 14.64 16.79
N ALA A 16 13.17 14.12 17.31
CA ALA A 16 13.91 13.01 16.69
C ALA A 16 13.00 11.81 16.35
N ALA A 17 11.93 11.61 17.12
CA ALA A 17 10.88 10.62 16.88
C ALA A 17 10.11 10.86 15.56
N CYS A 18 9.80 12.10 15.20
CA CYS A 18 9.15 12.42 13.93
C CYS A 18 10.10 12.22 12.74
N VAL A 19 11.38 12.55 12.88
CA VAL A 19 12.39 12.28 11.83
C VAL A 19 12.54 10.77 11.63
N ALA A 20 12.62 10.00 12.71
CA ALA A 20 12.70 8.55 12.67
C ALA A 20 11.45 7.90 12.04
N ALA A 21 10.25 8.41 12.37
CA ALA A 21 9.01 7.93 11.78
C ALA A 21 8.94 8.21 10.26
N ILE A 22 9.35 9.41 9.83
CA ILE A 22 9.39 9.77 8.40
C ILE A 22 10.41 8.90 7.65
N LEU A 23 11.58 8.67 8.24
CA LEU A 23 12.59 7.77 7.65
C LEU A 23 12.09 6.33 7.58
N ALA A 24 11.44 5.83 8.63
CA ALA A 24 10.92 4.46 8.66
C ALA A 24 9.84 4.23 7.60
N VAL A 25 8.93 5.20 7.42
CA VAL A 25 7.92 5.13 6.34
C VAL A 25 8.58 5.22 4.97
N ALA A 26 9.57 6.09 4.79
CA ALA A 26 10.30 6.20 3.53
C ALA A 26 11.04 4.89 3.18
N LEU A 27 11.72 4.26 4.14
CA LEU A 27 12.40 2.98 3.95
C LEU A 27 11.41 1.83 3.72
N ALA A 28 10.25 1.83 4.38
CA ALA A 28 9.21 0.82 4.17
C ALA A 28 8.52 0.95 2.80
N SER A 29 8.50 2.16 2.23
CA SER A 29 7.96 2.43 0.89
C SER A 29 8.97 2.29 -0.24
N ALA A 30 10.23 1.98 0.08
CA ALA A 30 11.24 1.76 -0.94
C ALA A 30 10.79 0.62 -1.85
N PRO A 31 10.76 0.81 -3.19
CA PRO A 31 10.39 -0.26 -4.10
C PRO A 31 11.36 -1.42 -3.82
N VAL A 32 10.82 -2.57 -3.44
CA VAL A 32 11.58 -3.81 -3.37
C VAL A 32 12.26 -3.94 -4.73
N LEU A 33 13.59 -3.86 -4.77
CA LEU A 33 14.37 -4.18 -5.97
C LEU A 33 14.11 -5.67 -6.24
N THR A 34 13.03 -5.95 -6.97
CA THR A 34 12.82 -7.27 -7.52
C THR A 34 13.96 -7.50 -8.50
N PRO A 35 14.67 -8.63 -8.42
CA PRO A 35 15.62 -8.97 -9.47
C PRO A 35 14.87 -8.92 -10.79
N ALA A 36 15.41 -8.17 -11.75
CA ALA A 36 14.91 -8.14 -13.12
C ALA A 36 15.19 -9.52 -13.73
N THR A 37 14.39 -10.52 -13.36
CA THR A 37 14.34 -11.78 -14.08
C THR A 37 13.90 -11.40 -15.48
N ALA A 38 14.72 -11.72 -16.49
CA ALA A 38 14.27 -11.61 -17.87
C ALA A 38 12.92 -12.32 -17.98
N GLN A 39 11.86 -11.57 -18.29
CA GLN A 39 10.56 -12.17 -18.51
C GLN A 39 10.60 -12.78 -19.90
N ASP A 40 10.93 -14.07 -19.96
CA ASP A 40 10.90 -14.79 -21.22
C ASP A 40 9.49 -14.71 -21.80
N VAL A 41 9.42 -14.14 -22.99
CA VAL A 41 8.21 -14.11 -23.79
C VAL A 41 8.02 -15.53 -24.31
N ARG A 42 7.11 -16.30 -23.70
CA ARG A 42 6.83 -17.67 -24.11
C ARG A 42 6.62 -17.77 -25.62
N GLY A 43 7.32 -18.69 -26.27
CA GLY A 43 7.20 -18.97 -27.69
C GLY A 43 7.97 -18.01 -28.59
N LEU A 44 8.65 -17.00 -28.05
CA LEU A 44 9.54 -16.14 -28.84
C LEU A 44 10.72 -16.95 -29.36
N GLU A 45 11.25 -17.87 -28.55
CA GLU A 45 12.28 -18.84 -28.93
C GLU A 45 11.88 -19.68 -30.15
N ASN A 46 10.60 -20.06 -30.24
CA ASN A 46 10.07 -20.82 -31.37
C ASN A 46 9.90 -19.94 -32.63
N CYS A 47 9.52 -18.68 -32.48
CA CYS A 47 9.47 -17.75 -33.62
C CYS A 47 10.88 -17.43 -34.16
N MET A 48 11.90 -17.43 -33.29
CA MET A 48 13.27 -17.08 -33.67
C MET A 48 14.03 -18.21 -34.36
N VAL A 49 13.58 -19.46 -34.26
CA VAL A 49 14.14 -20.59 -35.03
C VAL A 49 13.57 -20.69 -36.46
N GLU A 50 12.48 -19.98 -36.76
CA GLU A 50 11.87 -19.96 -38.09
C GLU A 50 12.80 -19.27 -39.12
N LYS A 51 13.04 -19.95 -40.23
CA LYS A 51 13.99 -19.53 -41.28
C LYS A 51 13.30 -18.75 -42.40
N GLN A 52 12.03 -19.01 -42.65
CA GLN A 52 11.25 -18.25 -43.64
C GLN A 52 10.79 -16.93 -43.02
N VAL A 53 11.13 -15.81 -43.66
CA VAL A 53 10.87 -14.46 -43.12
C VAL A 53 9.37 -14.21 -42.98
N GLU A 54 8.55 -14.70 -43.92
CA GLU A 54 7.09 -14.58 -43.90
C GLU A 54 6.49 -15.32 -42.71
N ARG A 55 6.93 -16.57 -42.46
CA ARG A 55 6.47 -17.37 -41.30
C ARG A 55 6.95 -16.78 -39.98
N ARG A 56 8.19 -16.27 -39.92
CA ARG A 56 8.74 -15.61 -38.73
C ARG A 56 7.92 -14.37 -38.39
N THR A 57 7.59 -13.56 -39.38
CA THR A 57 6.77 -12.34 -39.19
C THR A 57 5.38 -12.70 -38.68
N GLY A 58 4.73 -13.69 -39.28
CA GLY A 58 3.41 -14.18 -38.82
C GLY A 58 3.44 -14.72 -37.39
N CYS A 59 4.47 -15.49 -37.02
CA CYS A 59 4.65 -16.00 -35.65
C CYS A 59 4.81 -14.86 -34.64
N LEU A 60 5.68 -13.89 -34.95
CA LEU A 60 5.91 -12.72 -34.08
C LEU A 60 4.65 -11.87 -33.93
N GLN A 61 3.86 -11.72 -34.98
CA GLN A 61 2.61 -10.96 -34.94
C GLN A 61 1.57 -11.63 -34.02
N ALA A 62 1.38 -12.94 -34.14
CA ALA A 62 0.50 -13.69 -33.24
C ALA A 62 1.00 -13.62 -31.78
N ASN A 63 2.32 -13.59 -31.55
CA ASN A 63 2.89 -13.42 -30.22
C ASN A 63 2.58 -12.03 -29.64
N ILE A 64 2.71 -10.97 -30.44
CA ILE A 64 2.34 -9.59 -30.04
C ILE A 64 0.87 -9.50 -29.66
N GLU A 65 -0.03 -10.08 -30.46
CA GLU A 65 -1.46 -10.10 -30.17
C GLU A 65 -1.77 -10.82 -28.86
N TYR A 66 -1.13 -11.97 -28.61
CA TYR A 66 -1.24 -12.69 -27.35
C TYR A 66 -0.76 -11.85 -26.17
N LEU A 67 0.41 -11.21 -26.28
CA LEU A 67 0.97 -10.36 -25.23
C LEU A 67 0.09 -9.16 -24.93
N GLN A 68 -0.48 -8.51 -25.95
CA GLN A 68 -1.41 -7.41 -25.76
C GLN A 68 -2.65 -7.85 -24.99
N GLN A 69 -3.23 -9.01 -25.34
CA GLN A 69 -4.37 -9.56 -24.61
C GLN A 69 -4.02 -9.91 -23.16
N ALA A 70 -2.86 -10.52 -22.94
CA ALA A 70 -2.37 -10.87 -21.60
C ALA A 70 -2.12 -9.62 -20.75
N LEU A 71 -1.49 -8.59 -21.31
CA LEU A 71 -1.26 -7.31 -20.64
C LEU A 71 -2.58 -6.64 -20.25
N GLN A 72 -3.54 -6.57 -21.18
CA GLN A 72 -4.86 -6.02 -20.89
C GLN A 72 -5.59 -6.80 -19.79
N LYS A 73 -5.48 -8.13 -19.77
CA LYS A 73 -6.02 -8.95 -18.68
C LYS A 73 -5.36 -8.62 -17.35
N ASN A 74 -4.04 -8.51 -17.32
CA ASN A 74 -3.29 -8.20 -16.11
C ASN A 74 -3.64 -6.80 -15.58
N VAL A 75 -3.75 -5.79 -16.45
CA VAL A 75 -4.21 -4.45 -16.08
C VAL A 75 -5.60 -4.50 -15.43
N ARG A 76 -6.56 -5.21 -16.04
CA ARG A 76 -7.91 -5.35 -15.47
C ARG A 76 -7.90 -6.08 -14.12
N GLU A 77 -7.11 -7.13 -13.98
CA GLU A 77 -7.01 -7.89 -12.75
C GLU A 77 -6.37 -7.07 -11.62
N THR A 78 -5.29 -6.36 -11.94
CA THR A 78 -4.61 -5.46 -10.99
C THR A 78 -5.54 -4.35 -10.55
N GLN A 79 -6.28 -3.73 -11.47
CA GLN A 79 -7.26 -2.70 -11.12
C GLN A 79 -8.34 -3.24 -10.18
N ARG A 80 -8.89 -4.42 -10.47
CA ARG A 80 -9.88 -5.08 -9.57
C ARG A 80 -9.33 -5.31 -8.17
N ARG A 81 -8.06 -5.72 -8.06
CA ARG A 81 -7.41 -5.92 -6.75
C ARG A 81 -7.24 -4.60 -6.01
N LEU A 82 -6.86 -3.53 -6.70
CA LEU A 82 -6.75 -2.19 -6.11
C LEU A 82 -8.10 -1.66 -5.63
N ASP A 83 -9.16 -1.82 -6.43
CA ASP A 83 -10.51 -1.39 -6.08
C ASP A 83 -11.03 -2.16 -4.85
N ALA A 84 -10.81 -3.48 -4.80
CA ALA A 84 -11.16 -4.32 -3.66
C ALA A 84 -10.40 -3.91 -2.38
N ALA A 85 -9.09 -3.69 -2.47
CA ALA A 85 -8.29 -3.23 -1.34
C ALA A 85 -8.72 -1.84 -0.85
N SER A 86 -9.08 -0.93 -1.76
CA SER A 86 -9.61 0.40 -1.40
C SER A 86 -10.94 0.31 -0.66
N ALA A 87 -11.83 -0.60 -1.07
CA ALA A 87 -13.08 -0.86 -0.37
C ALA A 87 -12.82 -1.43 1.03
N GLU A 88 -11.89 -2.37 1.17
CA GLU A 88 -11.49 -2.95 2.46
C GLU A 88 -10.92 -1.90 3.41
N ILE A 89 -10.03 -1.02 2.93
CA ILE A 89 -9.51 0.11 3.72
C ILE A 89 -10.64 1.01 4.24
N THR A 90 -11.67 1.24 3.41
CA THR A 90 -12.81 2.07 3.81
C THR A 90 -13.64 1.39 4.90
N ALA A 91 -13.89 0.09 4.77
CA ALA A 91 -14.59 -0.70 5.77
C ALA A 91 -13.82 -0.72 7.11
N LEU A 92 -12.51 -1.02 7.07
CA LEU A 92 -11.65 -1.04 8.27
C LEU A 92 -11.59 0.33 8.96
N ARG A 93 -11.59 1.44 8.21
CA ARG A 93 -11.64 2.79 8.79
C ARG A 93 -12.97 3.04 9.51
N ALA A 94 -14.08 2.58 8.94
CA ALA A 94 -15.40 2.71 9.57
C ALA A 94 -15.48 1.88 10.86
N GLU A 95 -14.97 0.64 10.84
CA GLU A 95 -14.89 -0.21 12.03
C GLU A 95 -14.00 0.41 13.11
N ALA A 96 -12.82 0.92 12.74
CA ALA A 96 -11.92 1.59 13.68
C ALA A 96 -12.59 2.82 14.34
N ALA A 97 -13.33 3.61 13.57
CA ALA A 97 -14.11 4.73 14.11
C ALA A 97 -15.23 4.27 15.05
N GLY A 98 -15.91 3.17 14.71
CA GLY A 98 -16.93 2.55 15.57
C GLY A 98 -16.35 2.07 16.90
N LEU A 99 -15.25 1.32 16.86
CA LEU A 99 -14.56 0.84 18.06
C LEU A 99 -14.06 1.99 18.94
N ALA A 100 -13.49 3.04 18.33
CA ALA A 100 -13.05 4.23 19.07
C ALA A 100 -14.21 4.91 19.82
N LYS A 101 -15.40 4.95 19.22
CA LYS A 101 -16.62 5.47 19.87
C LYS A 101 -17.02 4.60 21.07
N THR A 102 -17.08 3.28 20.91
CA THR A 102 -17.42 2.34 21.99
C THR A 102 -16.43 2.42 23.15
N ILE A 103 -15.13 2.52 22.87
CA ILE A 103 -14.09 2.74 23.90
C ILE A 103 -14.37 4.05 24.65
N GLY A 104 -14.69 5.13 23.94
CA GLY A 104 -15.05 6.40 24.56
C GLY A 104 -16.29 6.33 25.45
N GLU A 105 -17.32 5.59 25.04
CA GLU A 105 -18.54 5.35 25.84
C GLU A 105 -18.25 4.52 27.09
N LEU A 106 -17.53 3.41 26.95
CA LEU A 106 -17.10 2.57 28.07
C LEU A 106 -16.27 3.35 29.08
N ARG A 107 -15.34 4.18 28.61
CA ARG A 107 -14.51 5.03 29.48
C ARG A 107 -15.37 5.98 30.32
N ARG A 108 -16.34 6.65 29.70
CA ARG A 108 -17.28 7.54 30.42
C ARG A 108 -18.11 6.78 31.47
N THR A 109 -18.60 5.59 31.13
CA THR A 109 -19.33 4.75 32.09
C THR A 109 -18.44 4.33 33.26
N LEU A 110 -17.20 3.91 33.01
CA LEU A 110 -16.24 3.55 34.05
C LEU A 110 -15.91 4.74 34.95
N ASP A 111 -15.63 5.92 34.38
CA ASP A 111 -15.36 7.14 35.14
C ASP A 111 -16.57 7.53 36.00
N GLY A 112 -17.79 7.38 35.47
CA GLY A 112 -19.04 7.60 36.19
C GLY A 112 -19.30 6.61 37.33
N ILE A 113 -18.91 5.34 37.18
CA ILE A 113 -18.96 4.34 38.25
C ILE A 113 -17.91 4.63 39.32
N ALA A 114 -16.68 4.96 38.91
CA ALA A 114 -15.59 5.31 39.83
C ALA A 114 -15.95 6.54 40.67
N ALA A 115 -16.60 7.54 40.09
CA ALA A 115 -17.08 8.73 40.80
C ALA A 115 -18.21 8.43 41.81
N ARG A 116 -18.89 7.29 41.68
CA ARG A 116 -19.98 6.84 42.57
C ARG A 116 -19.51 5.78 43.58
N ALA A 117 -18.26 5.33 43.49
CA ALA A 117 -17.72 4.36 44.42
C ALA A 117 -17.57 5.00 45.82
N PRO A 118 -18.09 4.39 46.89
CA PRO A 118 -17.84 4.87 48.25
C PRO A 118 -16.34 4.76 48.57
N PRO A 119 -15.79 5.63 49.43
CA PRO A 119 -14.40 5.52 49.83
C PRO A 119 -14.15 4.13 50.42
N ALA A 120 -13.12 3.44 49.94
CA ALA A 120 -12.69 2.17 50.50
C ALA A 120 -12.43 2.38 51.99
N GLU A 121 -13.24 1.73 52.83
CA GLU A 121 -13.08 1.78 54.28
C GLU A 121 -11.65 1.33 54.63
N ALA A 122 -10.84 2.29 55.07
CA ALA A 122 -9.52 2.05 55.60
C ALA A 122 -9.67 1.20 56.87
N LYS A 123 -9.46 -0.12 56.75
CA LYS A 123 -9.35 -1.01 57.91
C LYS A 123 -8.14 -0.59 58.75
N LYS A 124 -8.44 -0.26 60.00
CA LYS A 124 -7.52 0.08 61.08
C LYS A 124 -6.81 -1.16 61.62
#